data_AF-A0A837CM72-F1
#
_entry.id   AF-A0A837CM72-F1
#
_cell.length_a   1.000
_cell.length_b   1.000
_cell.length_c   1.000
_cell.angle_alpha   90.00
_cell.angle_beta   90.00
_cell.angle_gamma   90.00
#
_symmetry.space_group_name_H-M   'P 1'
#
loop_
_entity.id
_entity.type
_entity.pdbx_description
1 polymer ?
#
loop_
_entity_poly.entity_id
_entity_poly.type
_entity_poly.pdbx_seq_one_letter_code
_entity_poly.pdbx_strand_id
1 'polypeptide(L)'
;MSDQVGTDFASVSKKIGPPRAGQSRVVFLQDKRNGLSMAFCACEVKLDGAPMGKVLAGKYAYADRPAGRHDVLVTELMFPGDTKREIVMESGRTHFYLIKSSARHDAATGGAVLGGLAGLAVVSVATAGEANPGPAELVALDEATARTKLAELQAVE
;
A
#
# COMPACT_ATOMS: atom_id res chain seq x y z
N MET A 1 -1.83 13.09 -15.46
CA MET A 1 -1.28 12.32 -14.31
C MET A 1 -1.60 10.86 -14.57
N SER A 2 -0.62 9.98 -14.50
CA SER A 2 -0.79 8.53 -14.74
C SER A 2 -0.82 7.84 -13.39
N ASP A 3 -1.96 7.90 -12.72
CA ASP A 3 -2.22 7.06 -11.56
C ASP A 3 -2.78 5.74 -12.09
N GLN A 4 -2.04 4.63 -11.90
CA GLN A 4 -2.41 3.35 -12.49
C GLN A 4 -2.15 2.20 -11.52
N VAL A 5 -3.19 1.37 -11.35
CA VAL A 5 -3.12 0.10 -10.63
C VAL A 5 -2.86 -1.02 -11.65
N GLY A 6 -1.95 -1.94 -11.35
CA GLY A 6 -1.61 -3.04 -12.25
C GLY A 6 -0.96 -4.23 -11.56
N THR A 7 -0.60 -5.22 -12.38
CA THR A 7 0.12 -6.45 -11.98
C THR A 7 1.45 -6.61 -12.72
N ASP A 8 1.66 -5.87 -13.82
CA ASP A 8 2.89 -5.86 -14.62
C ASP A 8 3.59 -4.50 -14.61
N PHE A 9 4.48 -4.26 -13.64
CA PHE A 9 5.22 -2.99 -13.56
C PHE A 9 6.44 -2.95 -14.50
N ALA A 10 7.06 -4.09 -14.81
CA ALA A 10 8.21 -4.10 -15.72
C ALA A 10 7.83 -3.65 -17.13
N SER A 11 6.70 -4.11 -17.67
CA SER A 11 6.24 -3.65 -18.99
C SER A 11 5.84 -2.18 -18.97
N VAL A 12 5.18 -1.73 -17.91
CA VAL A 12 4.83 -0.32 -17.72
C VAL A 12 6.08 0.56 -17.63
N SER A 13 7.03 0.22 -16.76
CA SER A 13 8.27 0.98 -16.58
C SER A 13 9.13 1.03 -17.84
N LYS A 14 9.17 -0.05 -18.64
CA LYS A 14 9.79 -0.04 -19.98
C LYS A 14 9.10 0.94 -20.94
N LYS A 15 7.76 0.99 -20.91
CA LYS A 15 6.96 1.85 -21.81
C LYS A 15 7.04 3.33 -21.43
N ILE A 16 6.95 3.64 -20.14
CA ILE A 16 6.88 5.03 -19.66
C ILE A 16 8.25 5.62 -19.34
N GLY A 17 9.28 4.78 -19.20
CA GLY A 17 10.63 5.19 -18.88
C GLY A 17 10.79 5.71 -17.44
N PRO A 18 11.95 6.33 -17.13
CA PRO A 18 12.19 6.96 -15.83
C PRO A 18 11.28 8.19 -15.62
N PRO A 19 11.15 8.68 -14.38
CA PRO A 19 10.45 9.94 -14.10
C PRO A 19 11.04 11.09 -14.93
N ARG A 20 10.20 12.04 -15.33
CA ARG A 20 10.65 13.25 -16.05
C ARG A 20 11.57 14.10 -15.14
N ALA A 21 12.39 14.96 -15.74
CA ALA A 21 13.22 15.89 -14.97
C ALA A 21 12.39 16.71 -13.97
N GLY A 22 12.86 16.81 -12.73
CA GLY A 22 12.13 17.45 -11.62
C GLY A 22 10.96 16.64 -11.04
N GLN A 23 10.67 15.47 -11.59
CA GLN A 23 9.70 14.51 -11.05
C GLN A 23 10.40 13.35 -10.35
N SER A 24 9.63 12.65 -9.54
CA SER A 24 9.97 11.40 -8.88
C SER A 24 8.78 10.46 -9.03
N ARG A 25 9.03 9.15 -8.97
CA ARG A 25 7.97 8.13 -9.02
C ARG A 25 7.83 7.48 -7.66
N VAL A 26 6.61 7.24 -7.23
CA VAL A 26 6.33 6.36 -6.09
C VAL A 26 5.55 5.16 -6.57
N VAL A 27 5.88 3.99 -6.01
CA VAL A 27 5.21 2.73 -6.27
C VAL A 27 4.81 2.11 -4.93
N PHE A 28 3.52 1.90 -4.74
CA PHE A 28 2.97 1.16 -3.62
C PHE A 28 2.56 -0.23 -4.10
N LEU A 29 2.96 -1.28 -3.39
CA LEU A 29 2.68 -2.66 -3.78
C LEU A 29 2.21 -3.47 -2.58
N GLN A 30 1.45 -4.52 -2.84
CA GLN A 30 1.14 -5.55 -1.86
C GLN A 30 1.54 -6.91 -2.42
N ASP A 31 2.17 -7.72 -1.58
CA ASP A 31 2.59 -9.06 -1.95
C ASP A 31 1.37 -9.89 -2.42
N LYS A 32 1.64 -10.94 -3.20
CA LYS A 32 0.61 -11.93 -3.48
C LYS A 32 0.12 -12.59 -2.20
N ARG A 33 -1.10 -13.10 -2.27
CA ARG A 33 -1.62 -13.96 -1.22
C ARG A 33 -0.79 -15.24 -1.19
N ASN A 34 -0.21 -15.55 -0.04
CA ASN A 34 0.51 -16.81 0.18
C ASN A 34 -0.35 -17.74 1.06
N GLY A 35 -0.92 -18.79 0.45
CA GLY A 35 -1.80 -19.74 1.12
C GLY A 35 -3.09 -19.11 1.69
N LEU A 36 -3.54 -19.59 2.86
CA LEU A 36 -4.74 -19.10 3.54
C LEU A 36 -4.53 -17.76 4.27
N SER A 37 -3.34 -17.14 4.17
CA SER A 37 -3.06 -15.88 4.86
C SER A 37 -4.13 -14.83 4.53
N MET A 38 -4.70 -14.24 5.58
CA MET A 38 -5.69 -13.16 5.54
C MET A 38 -5.03 -11.79 5.76
N ALA A 39 -3.70 -11.74 5.88
CA ALA A 39 -2.94 -10.53 6.23
C ALA A 39 -2.71 -9.63 5.00
N PHE A 40 -3.78 -9.28 4.29
CA PHE A 40 -3.73 -8.34 3.19
C PHE A 40 -4.87 -7.34 3.34
N CYS A 41 -4.52 -6.06 3.21
CA CYS A 41 -5.47 -4.96 3.28
C CYS A 41 -6.02 -4.68 1.88
N ALA A 42 -7.33 -4.50 1.74
CA ALA A 42 -7.95 -3.98 0.51
C ALA A 42 -7.80 -2.44 0.42
N CYS A 43 -6.57 -1.98 0.56
CA CYS A 43 -6.21 -0.60 0.83
C CYS A 43 -6.40 0.31 -0.38
N GLU A 44 -7.07 1.44 -0.19
CA GLU A 44 -7.01 2.58 -1.09
C GLU A 44 -5.86 3.51 -0.68
N VAL A 45 -5.00 3.83 -1.64
CA VAL A 45 -3.88 4.76 -1.43
C VAL A 45 -4.23 6.11 -2.02
N LYS A 46 -3.98 7.18 -1.25
CA LYS A 46 -4.04 8.56 -1.73
C LYS A 46 -2.68 9.22 -1.52
N LEU A 47 -2.27 10.01 -2.50
CA LEU A 47 -1.03 10.78 -2.51
C LEU A 47 -1.38 12.25 -2.70
N ASP A 48 -1.02 13.09 -1.73
CA ASP A 48 -1.41 14.51 -1.65
C ASP A 48 -2.94 14.71 -1.79
N GLY A 49 -3.71 13.81 -1.19
CA GLY A 49 -5.18 13.79 -1.26
C GLY A 49 -5.77 13.23 -2.56
N ALA A 50 -4.97 13.03 -3.62
CA ALA A 50 -5.44 12.44 -4.87
C ALA A 50 -5.43 10.90 -4.80
N PRO A 51 -6.52 10.21 -5.18
CA PRO A 51 -6.58 8.75 -5.13
C PRO A 51 -5.67 8.13 -6.20
N MET A 52 -4.77 7.25 -5.77
CA MET A 52 -3.95 6.41 -6.66
C MET A 52 -4.67 5.10 -7.04
N GLY A 53 -5.68 4.71 -6.26
CA GLY A 53 -6.50 3.52 -6.46
C GLY A 53 -6.34 2.47 -5.35
N LYS A 54 -7.06 1.37 -5.51
CA LYS A 54 -7.03 0.23 -4.58
C LYS A 54 -5.88 -0.72 -4.90
N VAL A 55 -4.97 -0.89 -3.96
CA VAL A 55 -3.84 -1.82 -4.02
C VAL A 55 -4.24 -3.10 -3.28
N LEU A 56 -4.70 -4.10 -4.04
CA LEU A 56 -5.03 -5.42 -3.52
C LEU A 56 -3.80 -6.34 -3.53
N ALA A 57 -3.92 -7.50 -2.89
CA ALA A 57 -2.89 -8.53 -2.93
C ALA A 57 -2.49 -8.85 -4.38
N GLY A 58 -1.18 -8.92 -4.64
CA GLY A 58 -0.67 -9.17 -5.98
C GLY A 58 -0.66 -7.93 -6.90
N LYS A 59 -1.03 -6.74 -6.42
CA LYS A 59 -1.13 -5.52 -7.23
C LYS A 59 -0.17 -4.43 -6.74
N TYR A 60 0.05 -3.46 -7.62
CA TYR A 60 0.73 -2.21 -7.30
C TYR A 60 -0.08 -1.02 -7.81
N ALA A 61 0.18 0.16 -7.26
CA ALA A 61 -0.18 1.46 -7.81
C ALA A 61 1.09 2.32 -7.95
N TYR A 62 1.16 3.15 -8.98
CA TYR A 62 2.24 4.13 -9.12
C TYR A 62 1.74 5.50 -9.54
N ALA A 63 2.54 6.52 -9.23
CA ALA A 63 2.32 7.89 -9.66
C ALA A 63 3.66 8.61 -9.81
N ASP A 64 3.73 9.51 -10.80
CA ASP A 64 4.79 10.51 -10.90
C ASP A 64 4.32 11.81 -10.23
N ARG A 65 5.17 12.41 -9.39
CA ARG A 65 4.94 13.69 -8.70
C ARG A 65 6.22 14.54 -8.70
N PRO A 66 6.12 15.87 -8.55
CA PRO A 66 7.30 16.72 -8.33
C PRO A 66 8.16 16.17 -7.19
N ALA A 67 9.48 16.33 -7.25
CA ALA A 67 10.31 15.96 -6.11
C ALA A 67 9.97 16.81 -4.88
N GLY A 68 9.97 16.22 -3.69
CA GLY A 68 9.63 16.92 -2.46
C GLY A 68 8.96 16.04 -1.40
N ARG A 69 8.31 16.69 -0.44
CA ARG A 69 7.51 16.02 0.59
C ARG A 69 6.11 15.76 0.05
N HIS A 70 5.60 14.56 0.32
CA HIS A 70 4.26 14.14 -0.05
C HIS A 70 3.56 13.47 1.11
N ASP A 71 2.25 13.74 1.21
CA ASP A 71 1.39 13.09 2.19
C ASP A 71 0.80 11.82 1.59
N VAL A 72 1.01 10.70 2.27
CA VAL A 72 0.41 9.41 1.94
C VAL A 72 -0.68 9.11 2.94
N LEU A 73 -1.88 8.83 2.43
CA LEU A 73 -3.00 8.33 3.21
C LEU A 73 -3.38 6.94 2.69
N VAL A 74 -3.41 5.96 3.60
CA VAL A 74 -3.89 4.61 3.30
C VAL A 74 -5.15 4.35 4.11
N THR A 75 -6.23 4.03 3.41
CA THR A 75 -7.55 3.82 3.98
C THR A 75 -8.11 2.47 3.54
N GLU A 76 -9.05 1.92 4.29
CA GLU A 76 -9.79 0.73 3.89
C GLU A 76 -11.25 0.89 4.24
N LEU A 77 -12.11 0.44 3.33
CA LEU A 77 -13.55 0.56 3.50
C LEU A 77 -14.00 -0.18 4.77
N MET A 78 -14.76 0.50 5.63
CA MET A 78 -15.26 -0.01 6.92
C MET A 78 -14.18 -0.28 7.98
N PHE A 79 -12.90 0.04 7.72
CA PHE A 79 -11.87 -0.01 8.76
C PHE A 79 -11.88 1.29 9.58
N PRO A 80 -11.94 1.23 10.92
CA PRO A 80 -11.91 2.42 11.74
C PRO A 80 -10.47 2.97 11.83
N GLY A 81 -10.19 4.04 11.10
CA GLY A 81 -8.91 4.78 11.13
C GLY A 81 -8.14 4.71 9.81
N ASP A 82 -7.13 5.57 9.69
CA ASP A 82 -6.30 5.70 8.49
C ASP A 82 -4.81 5.66 8.83
N THR A 83 -3.98 5.16 7.91
CA THR A 83 -2.53 5.27 8.02
C THR A 83 -2.09 6.54 7.31
N LYS A 84 -1.48 7.47 8.05
CA LYS A 84 -0.91 8.72 7.52
C LYS A 84 0.61 8.69 7.59
N ARG A 85 1.27 9.03 6.49
CA ARG A 85 2.74 9.06 6.42
C ARG A 85 3.22 10.17 5.49
N GLU A 86 4.14 10.99 5.97
CA GLU A 86 4.93 11.87 5.09
C GLU A 86 6.06 11.04 4.47
N ILE A 87 6.24 11.17 3.15
CA ILE A 87 7.37 10.59 2.42
C ILE A 87 8.17 11.70 1.73
N VAL A 88 9.46 11.48 1.52
CA VAL A 88 10.34 12.40 0.78
C VAL A 88 10.77 11.73 -0.51
N MET A 89 10.43 12.35 -1.64
CA MET A 89 10.68 11.85 -2.97
C MET A 89 11.79 12.65 -3.66
N GLU A 90 12.97 12.04 -3.76
CA GLU A 90 14.12 12.60 -4.49
C GLU A 90 13.88 12.67 -6.01
N SER A 91 14.34 13.75 -6.64
CA SER A 91 14.21 13.97 -8.09
C SER A 91 14.91 12.89 -8.91
N GLY A 92 14.24 12.39 -9.94
CA GLY A 92 14.74 11.36 -10.84
C GLY A 92 14.79 9.95 -10.23
N ARG A 93 14.28 9.77 -9.01
CA ARG A 93 14.28 8.47 -8.31
C ARG A 93 12.90 7.83 -8.37
N THR A 94 12.87 6.49 -8.23
CA THR A 94 11.64 5.75 -7.96
C THR A 94 11.70 5.24 -6.52
N HIS A 95 10.68 5.54 -5.73
CA HIS A 95 10.53 5.14 -4.34
C HIS A 95 9.50 4.02 -4.24
N PHE A 96 9.81 2.97 -3.48
CA PHE A 96 8.99 1.77 -3.38
C PHE A 96 8.53 1.55 -1.95
N TYR A 97 7.25 1.25 -1.77
CA TYR A 97 6.65 0.98 -0.47
C TYR A 97 5.78 -0.27 -0.52
N LEU A 98 6.10 -1.24 0.34
CA LEU A 98 5.26 -2.40 0.57
C LEU A 98 4.15 -2.03 1.57
N ILE A 99 2.91 -2.27 1.16
CA ILE A 99 1.74 -2.19 2.02
C ILE A 99 1.57 -3.54 2.72
N LYS A 100 1.82 -3.58 4.02
CA LYS A 100 1.49 -4.72 4.88
C LYS A 100 0.21 -4.44 5.64
N SER A 101 -0.57 -5.49 5.92
CA SER A 101 -1.61 -5.38 6.94
C SER A 101 -0.99 -4.97 8.27
N SER A 102 -1.65 -4.07 9.02
CA SER A 102 -1.20 -3.72 10.37
C SER A 102 -1.65 -4.77 11.37
N ALA A 103 -0.96 -4.88 12.52
CA ALA A 103 -1.38 -5.79 13.59
C ALA A 103 -2.83 -5.54 14.06
N ARG A 104 -3.28 -4.27 14.00
CA ARG A 104 -4.66 -3.90 14.31
C ARG A 104 -5.63 -4.43 13.25
N HIS A 105 -5.29 -4.31 11.97
CA HIS A 105 -6.09 -4.86 10.88
C HIS A 105 -6.22 -6.38 10.99
N ASP A 106 -5.12 -7.08 11.24
CA ASP A 106 -5.11 -8.53 11.39
C ASP A 106 -5.97 -8.95 12.60
N ALA A 107 -5.87 -8.24 13.73
CA ALA A 107 -6.69 -8.49 14.91
C ALA A 107 -8.18 -8.24 14.63
N ALA A 108 -8.52 -7.12 13.98
CA ALA A 108 -9.91 -6.77 13.66
C ALA A 108 -10.53 -7.79 12.70
N THR A 109 -9.80 -8.20 11.68
CA THR A 109 -10.19 -9.25 10.74
C THR A 109 -10.39 -10.59 11.47
N GLY A 110 -9.45 -10.97 12.35
CA GLY A 110 -9.57 -12.17 13.18
C GLY A 110 -10.80 -12.14 14.11
N GLY A 111 -11.05 -11.00 14.76
CA GLY A 111 -12.22 -10.79 15.61
C GLY A 111 -13.53 -10.91 14.84
N ALA A 112 -13.59 -10.35 13.63
CA ALA A 112 -14.75 -10.46 12.75
C ALA A 112 -15.00 -11.90 12.30
N VAL A 113 -13.95 -12.64 11.95
CA VAL A 113 -14.06 -14.05 11.55
C VAL A 113 -14.53 -14.94 12.71
N LEU A 114 -14.01 -14.72 13.93
CA LEU A 114 -14.32 -15.58 15.08
C LEU A 114 -15.65 -15.23 15.76
N GLY A 115 -16.06 -13.96 15.73
CA GLY A 115 -17.20 -13.47 16.52
C GLY A 115 -18.15 -12.53 15.78
N GLY A 116 -18.03 -12.41 14.46
CA GLY A 116 -18.84 -11.47 13.66
C GLY A 116 -18.66 -10.02 14.10
N LEU A 117 -19.71 -9.21 13.97
CA LEU A 117 -19.68 -7.79 14.36
C LEU A 117 -19.38 -7.59 15.85
N ALA A 118 -19.79 -8.52 16.72
CA ALA A 118 -19.51 -8.45 18.16
C ALA A 118 -18.00 -8.65 18.43
N GLY A 119 -17.38 -9.64 17.79
CA GLY A 119 -15.94 -9.85 17.86
C GLY A 119 -15.14 -8.67 17.31
N LEU A 120 -15.57 -8.09 16.19
CA LEU A 120 -14.97 -6.87 15.61
C LEU A 120 -15.04 -5.69 16.59
N ALA A 121 -16.19 -5.45 17.23
CA ALA A 121 -16.37 -4.35 18.17
C ALA A 121 -15.45 -4.48 19.39
N VAL A 122 -15.34 -5.67 19.97
CA VAL A 122 -14.46 -5.94 21.13
C VAL A 122 -12.99 -5.64 20.78
N VAL A 123 -12.51 -6.15 19.64
CA VAL A 123 -11.13 -5.92 19.22
C VAL A 123 -10.87 -4.44 18.87
N SER A 124 -11.83 -3.77 18.24
CA SER A 124 -11.70 -2.36 17.88
C SER A 124 -11.54 -1.48 19.12
N VAL A 125 -12.30 -1.75 20.19
CA VAL A 125 -12.14 -1.04 21.48
C VAL A 125 -10.80 -1.34 22.12
N ALA A 126 -10.39 -2.61 22.14
CA ALA A 126 -9.11 -3.02 22.74
C ALA A 126 -7.89 -2.42 22.03
N THR A 127 -8.00 -2.10 20.74
CA THR A 127 -6.90 -1.60 19.90
C THR A 127 -6.96 -0.09 19.62
N ALA A 128 -7.90 0.65 20.24
CA ALA A 128 -8.14 2.08 20.01
C ALA A 128 -7.13 3.05 20.67
N GLY A 129 -6.08 2.56 21.33
CA GLY A 129 -5.07 3.40 22.00
C GLY A 129 -4.30 4.36 21.07
N GLU A 130 -3.58 5.33 21.67
CA GLU A 130 -3.02 6.53 21.01
C GLU A 130 -2.10 6.30 19.79
N ALA A 131 -1.53 5.11 19.61
CA ALA A 131 -0.69 4.81 18.43
C ALA A 131 -1.51 4.39 17.19
N ASN A 132 -2.83 4.22 17.32
CA ASN A 132 -3.79 3.64 16.36
C ASN A 132 -3.30 3.57 14.90
N PRO A 133 -2.55 2.51 14.51
CA PRO A 133 -2.13 2.35 13.13
C PRO A 133 -3.39 2.07 12.32
N GLY A 134 -3.54 2.76 11.19
CA GLY A 134 -4.62 2.49 10.26
C GLY A 134 -4.55 1.07 9.67
N PRO A 135 -5.24 0.82 8.54
CA PRO A 135 -5.39 -0.54 8.03
C PRO A 135 -4.08 -1.16 7.54
N ALA A 136 -3.03 -0.36 7.37
CA ALA A 136 -1.75 -0.83 6.85
C ALA A 136 -0.53 -0.20 7.50
N GLU A 137 0.59 -0.91 7.37
CA GLU A 137 1.94 -0.40 7.56
C GLU A 137 2.59 -0.16 6.20
N LEU A 138 3.31 0.96 6.06
CA LEU A 138 4.08 1.29 4.87
C LEU A 138 5.56 1.02 5.12
N VAL A 139 6.10 0.00 4.46
CA VAL A 139 7.50 -0.39 4.59
C VAL A 139 8.27 0.08 3.35
N ALA A 140 9.20 1.00 3.52
CA ALA A 140 10.09 1.42 2.43
C ALA A 140 10.96 0.23 1.97
N LEU A 141 11.08 0.06 0.66
CA LEU A 141 11.91 -0.97 0.05
C LEU A 141 13.08 -0.33 -0.68
N ASP A 142 14.24 -0.99 -0.64
CA ASP A 142 15.27 -0.73 -1.62
C ASP A 142 14.84 -1.21 -3.02
N GLU A 143 15.49 -0.69 -4.05
CA GLU A 143 15.14 -0.96 -5.44
C GLU A 143 15.30 -2.45 -5.81
N ALA A 144 16.31 -3.14 -5.27
CA ALA A 144 16.53 -4.55 -5.59
C ALA A 144 15.41 -5.41 -5.03
N THR A 145 15.05 -5.21 -3.76
CA THR A 145 13.93 -5.89 -3.10
C THR A 145 12.61 -5.59 -3.81
N ALA A 146 12.37 -4.33 -4.17
CA ALA A 146 11.15 -3.94 -4.87
C ALA A 146 11.03 -4.58 -6.26
N ARG A 147 12.13 -4.65 -7.02
CA ARG A 147 12.15 -5.32 -8.33
C ARG A 147 11.83 -6.80 -8.22
N THR A 148 12.38 -7.49 -7.23
CA THR A 148 12.05 -8.90 -6.96
C THR A 148 10.56 -9.07 -6.70
N LYS A 149 10.00 -8.28 -5.78
CA LYS A 149 8.57 -8.35 -5.44
C LYS A 149 7.67 -8.02 -6.63
N LEU A 150 8.00 -6.99 -7.40
CA LEU A 150 7.24 -6.62 -8.59
C LEU A 150 7.29 -7.69 -9.69
N ALA A 151 8.40 -8.42 -9.80
CA ALA A 151 8.49 -9.60 -10.68
C ALA A 151 7.64 -10.76 -10.16
N GLU A 152 7.57 -10.96 -8.83
CA GLU A 152 6.67 -11.96 -8.23
C GLU A 152 5.19 -11.65 -8.49
N LEU A 153 4.81 -10.37 -8.56
CA LEU A 153 3.43 -9.96 -8.92
C LEU A 153 3.06 -10.38 -10.35
N GLN A 154 4.03 -10.36 -11.27
CA GLN A 154 3.86 -10.72 -12.68
C GLN A 154 3.82 -12.21 -12.94
N ALA A 155 4.58 -12.99 -12.16
CA ALA A 155 4.56 -14.44 -12.28
C ALA A 155 3.09 -14.89 -12.20
N VAL A 156 2.63 -15.73 -13.10
CA VAL A 156 1.30 -16.34 -12.96
C VAL A 156 1.48 -17.56 -12.05
N GLU A 157 0.55 -17.82 -11.13
CA GLU A 157 0.45 -19.18 -10.55
C GLU A 157 -0.10 -20.14 -11.60
#